data_AF-X0WYD2-F1
#
_entry.id   AF-X0WYD2-F1
#
_cell.length_a   1.000
_cell.length_b   1.000
_cell.length_c   1.000
_cell.angle_alpha   90.00
_cell.angle_beta   90.00
_cell.angle_gamma   90.00
#
_symmetry.space_group_name_H-M   'P 1'
#
loop_
_entity.id
_entity.type
_entity.pdbx_description
1 polymer ?
#
loop_
_entity_poly.entity_id
_entity_poly.type
_entity_poly.pdbx_seq_one_letter_code
_entity_poly.pdbx_strand_id
1 'polypeptide(L)'
;MFKDDVLVNVLYVDLSQKKYWVERREDLFEKYLGGAGVAIQLLKEECPAGSSDPLGPENPIIFAVGPLTGLFPLASKTVAMFKSPHTGNLGESHCGGRSAVALRLAGYGAMVIKGACSTPLYLAIHGDRIYFRDASALWGMTNSFTVGRIIQQNEPAT
;
A
#
# COMPACT_ATOMS: atom_id res chain seq x y z
N MET A 1 -10.39 -0.01 -19.64
CA MET A 1 -9.71 -0.97 -18.75
C MET A 1 -9.96 -2.37 -19.30
N PHE A 2 -9.00 -3.29 -19.26
CA PHE A 2 -9.21 -4.63 -19.82
C PHE A 2 -10.21 -5.42 -18.97
N LYS A 3 -10.96 -6.35 -19.58
CA LYS A 3 -12.05 -7.10 -18.93
C LYS A 3 -11.58 -7.93 -17.72
N ASP A 4 -10.30 -8.28 -17.69
CA ASP A 4 -9.62 -9.03 -16.62
C ASP A 4 -8.47 -8.24 -15.99
N ASP A 5 -8.54 -6.91 -16.02
CA ASP A 5 -7.47 -6.08 -15.48
C ASP A 5 -7.40 -6.18 -13.95
N VAL A 6 -6.29 -6.71 -13.43
CA VAL A 6 -5.99 -6.79 -11.99
C VAL A 6 -5.85 -5.41 -11.32
N LEU A 7 -5.93 -4.31 -12.08
CA LEU A 7 -5.86 -2.94 -11.56
C LEU A 7 -6.96 -2.69 -10.54
N VAL A 8 -8.14 -3.28 -10.73
CA VAL A 8 -9.27 -3.05 -9.82
C VAL A 8 -9.16 -3.75 -8.49
N ASN A 9 -8.19 -4.64 -8.32
CA ASN A 9 -8.01 -5.33 -7.07
C ASN A 9 -7.38 -4.38 -6.05
N VAL A 10 -8.03 -4.26 -4.91
CA VAL A 10 -7.55 -3.54 -3.73
C VAL A 10 -7.22 -4.55 -2.64
N LEU A 11 -5.96 -4.55 -2.20
CA LEU A 11 -5.50 -5.38 -1.08
C LEU A 11 -5.73 -4.64 0.23
N TYR A 12 -6.56 -5.20 1.11
CA TYR A 12 -6.77 -4.67 2.44
C TYR A 12 -5.93 -5.45 3.44
N VAL A 13 -5.26 -4.73 4.36
CA VAL A 13 -4.38 -5.29 5.37
C VAL A 13 -4.73 -4.71 6.73
N ASP A 14 -5.10 -5.57 7.67
CA ASP A 14 -5.30 -5.26 9.08
C ASP A 14 -4.10 -5.79 9.89
N LEU A 15 -3.26 -4.87 10.36
CA LEU A 15 -2.07 -5.17 11.16
C LEU A 15 -2.40 -5.64 12.59
N SER A 16 -3.52 -5.19 13.14
CA SER A 16 -3.96 -5.56 14.50
C SER A 16 -4.36 -7.04 14.53
N GLN A 17 -5.06 -7.51 13.51
CA GLN A 17 -5.50 -8.90 13.40
C GLN A 17 -4.56 -9.79 12.57
N LYS A 18 -3.55 -9.20 11.91
CA LYS A 18 -2.69 -9.86 10.91
C LYS A 18 -3.51 -10.59 9.84
N LYS A 19 -4.51 -9.89 9.31
CA LYS A 19 -5.41 -10.39 8.26
C LYS A 19 -5.30 -9.55 7.01
N TYR A 20 -5.58 -10.18 5.88
CA TYR A 20 -5.72 -9.50 4.61
C TYR A 20 -6.86 -10.11 3.80
N TRP A 21 -7.41 -9.32 2.89
CA TRP A 21 -8.38 -9.75 1.90
C TRP A 21 -8.28 -8.85 0.67
N VAL A 22 -8.88 -9.29 -0.44
CA VAL A 22 -8.84 -8.58 -1.71
C VAL A 22 -10.26 -8.30 -2.16
N GLU A 23 -10.52 -7.08 -2.57
CA GLU A 23 -11.80 -6.68 -3.16
C GLU A 23 -11.59 -6.12 -4.57
N ARG A 24 -12.47 -6.46 -5.51
CA ARG A 24 -12.54 -5.77 -6.80
C ARG A 24 -13.33 -4.48 -6.64
N ARG A 25 -12.69 -3.34 -6.88
CA ARG A 25 -13.26 -1.99 -6.80
C ARG A 25 -13.39 -1.34 -8.16
N GLU A 26 -14.10 -1.99 -9.08
CA GLU A 26 -14.40 -1.44 -10.41
C GLU A 26 -15.06 -0.07 -10.33
N ASP A 27 -15.93 0.12 -9.33
CA ASP A 27 -16.58 1.39 -8.99
C ASP A 27 -15.59 2.55 -8.82
N LEU A 28 -14.42 2.28 -8.23
CA LEU A 28 -13.40 3.30 -8.00
C LEU A 28 -12.53 3.54 -9.24
N PHE A 29 -12.03 2.48 -9.87
CA PHE A 29 -11.08 2.65 -10.98
C PHE A 29 -11.74 3.11 -12.28
N GLU A 30 -13.01 2.77 -12.51
CA GLU A 30 -13.75 3.30 -13.67
C GLU A 30 -14.04 4.79 -13.53
N LYS A 31 -14.36 5.24 -12.31
CA LYS A 31 -14.73 6.62 -12.03
C LYS A 31 -13.54 7.55 -11.78
N TYR A 32 -12.48 7.03 -11.17
CA TYR A 32 -11.34 7.83 -10.68
C TYR A 32 -9.98 7.44 -11.28
N LEU A 33 -9.97 6.55 -12.28
CA LEU A 33 -8.82 6.13 -13.12
C LEU A 33 -7.69 5.36 -12.40
N GLY A 34 -7.46 5.59 -11.10
CA GLY A 34 -6.35 5.01 -10.33
C GLY A 34 -5.55 6.07 -9.57
N GLY A 35 -4.37 5.69 -9.07
CA GLY A 35 -3.42 6.59 -8.41
C GLY A 35 -4.05 7.42 -7.29
N ALA A 36 -3.78 8.73 -7.29
CA ALA A 36 -4.32 9.65 -6.29
C ALA A 36 -5.86 9.71 -6.27
N GLY A 37 -6.51 9.54 -7.42
CA GLY A 37 -7.97 9.57 -7.53
C GLY A 37 -8.64 8.41 -6.80
N VAL A 38 -8.08 7.21 -6.89
CA VAL A 38 -8.56 6.05 -6.12
C VAL A 38 -8.10 6.14 -4.66
N ALA A 39 -6.86 6.58 -4.41
CA ALA A 39 -6.32 6.69 -3.05
C ALA A 39 -7.17 7.61 -2.15
N ILE A 40 -7.67 8.74 -2.67
CA ILE A 40 -8.48 9.67 -1.88
C ILE A 40 -9.87 9.11 -1.55
N GLN A 41 -10.47 8.31 -2.43
CA GLN A 41 -11.76 7.67 -2.14
C GLN A 41 -11.59 6.57 -1.10
N LEU A 42 -10.57 5.73 -1.24
CA LEU A 42 -10.23 4.72 -0.23
C LEU A 42 -9.93 5.37 1.13
N LEU A 43 -9.18 6.47 1.16
CA LEU A 43 -8.93 7.21 2.39
C LEU A 43 -10.23 7.74 3.01
N LYS A 44 -11.15 8.26 2.18
CA LYS A 44 -12.45 8.77 2.64
C LYS A 44 -13.35 7.66 3.19
N GLU A 45 -13.28 6.46 2.64
CA GLU A 45 -14.04 5.29 3.08
C GLU A 45 -13.47 4.68 4.36
N GLU A 46 -12.14 4.60 4.47
CA GLU A 46 -11.45 3.84 5.52
C GLU A 46 -11.00 4.69 6.71
N CYS A 47 -10.76 5.99 6.53
CA CYS A 47 -10.36 6.87 7.62
C CYS A 47 -11.60 7.34 8.38
N PRO A 48 -11.70 7.13 9.71
CA PRO A 48 -12.86 7.54 10.48
C PRO A 48 -13.15 9.03 10.34
N ALA A 49 -14.44 9.37 10.16
CA ALA A 49 -14.89 10.74 10.12
C ALA A 49 -14.60 11.45 11.46
N GLY A 50 -13.89 12.58 11.41
CA GLY A 50 -13.64 13.44 12.57
C GLY A 50 -12.16 13.59 12.92
N SER A 51 -11.88 13.89 14.20
CA SER A 51 -10.52 14.08 14.72
C SER A 51 -9.87 12.73 15.05
N SER A 52 -9.69 11.87 14.05
CA SER A 52 -8.81 10.70 14.18
C SER A 52 -7.39 11.14 14.51
N ASP A 53 -6.77 10.51 15.51
CA ASP A 53 -5.35 10.67 15.79
C ASP A 53 -4.54 10.20 14.57
N PRO A 54 -3.74 11.08 13.92
CA PRO A 54 -2.93 10.69 12.77
C PRO A 54 -1.87 9.61 13.08
N LEU A 55 -1.51 9.40 14.35
CA LEU A 55 -0.60 8.34 14.77
C LEU A 55 -1.34 7.10 15.32
N GLY A 56 -2.66 7.15 15.37
CA GLY A 56 -3.50 6.06 15.84
C GLY A 56 -3.66 4.93 14.81
N PRO A 57 -4.01 3.71 15.26
CA PRO A 57 -4.20 2.54 14.39
C PRO A 57 -5.34 2.71 13.37
N GLU A 58 -6.24 3.67 13.61
CA GLU A 58 -7.38 3.95 12.73
C GLU A 58 -7.02 4.85 11.53
N ASN A 59 -5.82 5.45 11.49
CA ASN A 59 -5.38 6.23 10.33
C ASN A 59 -4.78 5.28 9.29
N PRO A 60 -5.45 5.03 8.16
CA PRO A 60 -4.93 4.11 7.18
C PRO A 60 -3.81 4.76 6.35
N ILE A 61 -2.91 3.93 5.84
CA ILE A 61 -1.98 4.30 4.79
C ILE A 61 -2.44 3.62 3.50
N ILE A 62 -2.79 4.42 2.51
CA ILE A 62 -3.25 3.95 1.20
C ILE A 62 -2.11 4.06 0.20
N PHE A 63 -1.73 2.94 -0.41
CA PHE A 63 -0.87 2.92 -1.58
C PHE A 63 -1.70 2.69 -2.83
N ALA A 64 -1.46 3.45 -3.90
CA ALA A 64 -2.17 3.25 -5.17
C ALA A 64 -1.29 3.54 -6.38
N VAL A 65 -1.54 2.84 -7.49
CA VAL A 65 -0.86 3.02 -8.78
C VAL A 65 -1.83 3.47 -9.87
N GLY A 66 -1.28 4.14 -10.87
CA GLY A 66 -2.05 4.60 -12.03
C GLY A 66 -2.26 3.49 -13.06
N PRO A 67 -3.21 3.66 -13.99
CA PRO A 67 -3.56 2.65 -14.99
C PRO A 67 -2.45 2.43 -16.03
N LEU A 68 -1.56 3.42 -16.20
CA LEU A 68 -0.43 3.35 -17.12
C LEU A 68 0.78 2.60 -16.53
N THR A 69 0.73 2.25 -15.24
CA THR A 69 1.83 1.57 -14.57
C THR A 69 2.05 0.17 -15.14
N GLY A 70 3.29 -0.11 -15.54
CA GLY A 70 3.68 -1.35 -16.21
C GLY A 70 3.43 -1.37 -17.73
N LEU A 71 2.72 -0.37 -18.29
CA LEU A 71 2.41 -0.30 -19.72
C LEU A 71 3.33 0.66 -20.48
N PHE A 72 3.70 1.79 -19.86
CA PHE A 72 4.57 2.78 -20.48
C PHE A 72 5.88 2.95 -19.71
N PRO A 73 7.01 3.16 -20.41
CA PRO A 73 8.26 3.55 -19.76
C PRO A 73 8.01 4.84 -18.97
N LEU A 74 8.58 4.93 -17.76
CA LEU A 74 8.47 6.06 -16.82
C LEU A 74 7.12 6.21 -16.07
N ALA A 75 6.06 5.47 -16.43
CA ALA A 75 4.80 5.46 -15.68
C ALA A 75 4.91 4.65 -14.37
N SER A 76 5.80 5.07 -13.47
CA SER A 76 6.26 4.27 -12.31
C SER A 76 5.93 4.91 -10.97
N LYS A 77 4.85 5.69 -10.87
CA LYS A 77 4.48 6.37 -9.63
C LYS A 77 3.54 5.53 -8.75
N THR A 78 3.91 5.40 -7.48
CA THR A 78 3.05 4.98 -6.38
C THR A 78 2.69 6.20 -5.56
N VAL A 79 1.40 6.38 -5.31
CA VAL A 79 0.89 7.38 -4.37
C VAL A 79 0.77 6.73 -3.00
N ALA A 80 1.21 7.42 -1.96
CA ALA A 80 0.90 7.12 -0.57
C ALA A 80 0.00 8.23 -0.01
N MET A 81 -1.18 7.88 0.53
CA MET A 81 -2.14 8.84 1.05
C MET A 81 -2.62 8.44 2.44
N PHE A 82 -2.69 9.42 3.35
CA PHE A 82 -2.95 9.21 4.78
C PHE A 82 -3.34 10.54 5.44
N LYS A 83 -3.77 10.52 6.71
CA LYS A 83 -3.86 11.75 7.51
C LYS A 83 -2.48 12.11 8.05
N SER A 84 -1.97 13.29 7.74
CA SER A 84 -0.62 13.73 8.09
C SER A 84 -0.50 13.98 9.60
N PRO A 85 0.49 13.38 10.30
CA PRO A 85 0.76 13.68 11.70
C PRO A 85 1.41 15.05 11.91
N HIS A 86 2.04 15.61 10.87
CA HIS A 86 2.65 16.93 10.97
C HIS A 86 1.64 18.07 10.85
N THR A 87 0.65 17.91 9.97
CA THR A 87 -0.31 18.98 9.64
C THR A 87 -1.73 18.71 10.12
N GLY A 88 -2.05 17.48 10.53
CA GLY A 88 -3.40 17.04 10.87
C GLY A 88 -4.37 16.92 9.69
N ASN A 89 -3.92 17.28 8.48
CA ASN A 89 -4.71 17.35 7.25
C ASN A 89 -4.38 16.17 6.31
N LEU A 90 -4.88 16.23 5.08
CA LEU A 90 -4.51 15.29 4.02
C LEU A 90 -2.99 15.26 3.81
N GLY A 91 -2.40 14.08 3.92
CA GLY A 91 -1.04 13.77 3.52
C GLY A 91 -1.02 12.99 2.22
N GLU A 92 -0.22 13.44 1.26
CA GLU A 92 -0.01 12.78 -0.02
C GLU A 92 1.49 12.78 -0.33
N SER A 93 2.02 11.62 -0.75
CA SER A 93 3.41 11.46 -1.15
C SER A 93 3.51 10.60 -2.40
N HIS A 94 4.51 10.89 -3.24
CA HIS A 94 4.72 10.21 -4.51
C HIS A 94 6.10 9.57 -4.53
N CYS A 95 6.14 8.25 -4.74
CA CYS A 95 7.37 7.50 -4.93
C CYS A 95 7.44 6.96 -6.35
N GLY A 96 8.61 7.01 -6.97
CA GLY A 96 8.86 6.41 -8.28
C GLY A 96 9.51 5.03 -8.21
N GLY A 97 9.68 4.39 -9.37
CA GLY A 97 10.55 3.22 -9.51
C GLY A 97 9.84 1.89 -9.25
N ARG A 98 10.51 1.00 -8.52
CA ARG A 98 10.10 -0.41 -8.42
C ARG A 98 8.83 -0.65 -7.62
N SER A 99 8.46 0.24 -6.70
CA SER A 99 7.26 0.06 -5.86
C SER A 99 5.97 0.01 -6.68
N ALA A 100 5.85 0.88 -7.69
CA ALA A 100 4.65 0.94 -8.52
C ALA A 100 4.49 -0.32 -9.36
N VAL A 101 5.60 -0.76 -9.97
CA VAL A 101 5.63 -1.98 -10.79
C VAL A 101 5.42 -3.22 -9.91
N ALA A 102 6.01 -3.27 -8.71
CA ALA A 102 5.83 -4.40 -7.80
C ALA A 102 4.37 -4.56 -7.37
N LEU A 103 3.69 -3.47 -6.96
CA LEU A 103 2.27 -3.53 -6.59
C LEU A 103 1.40 -3.98 -7.77
N ARG A 104 1.67 -3.42 -8.96
CA ARG A 104 0.96 -3.75 -10.20
C ARG A 104 1.13 -5.21 -10.61
N LEU A 105 2.38 -5.71 -10.62
CA LEU A 105 2.70 -7.09 -11.00
C LEU A 105 2.26 -8.11 -9.95
N ALA A 106 2.16 -7.70 -8.67
CA ALA A 106 1.55 -8.51 -7.63
C ALA A 106 0.02 -8.66 -7.81
N GLY A 107 -0.59 -7.92 -8.74
CA GLY A 107 -1.99 -8.06 -9.09
C GLY A 107 -2.92 -7.07 -8.38
N TYR A 108 -2.40 -5.92 -7.94
CA TYR A 108 -3.15 -4.90 -7.21
C TYR A 108 -2.99 -3.51 -7.83
N GLY A 109 -4.07 -2.73 -7.87
CA GLY A 109 -4.01 -1.30 -8.18
C GLY A 109 -3.91 -0.42 -6.94
N ALA A 110 -4.33 -0.93 -5.78
CA ALA A 110 -4.17 -0.25 -4.51
C ALA A 110 -4.01 -1.23 -3.33
N MET A 111 -3.47 -0.72 -2.23
CA MET A 111 -3.34 -1.41 -0.96
C MET A 111 -3.72 -0.47 0.18
N VAL A 112 -4.60 -0.92 1.06
CA VAL A 112 -5.03 -0.22 2.27
C VAL A 112 -4.38 -0.91 3.46
N ILE A 113 -3.56 -0.20 4.23
CA ILE A 113 -2.97 -0.72 5.47
C ILE A 113 -3.59 0.04 6.64
N LYS A 114 -4.19 -0.71 7.59
CA LYS A 114 -4.74 -0.17 8.84
C LYS A 114 -4.39 -1.02 10.05
N GLY A 115 -4.71 -0.52 11.23
CA GLY A 115 -4.38 -1.16 12.49
C GLY A 115 -2.92 -0.93 12.89
N ALA A 116 -2.53 -1.54 13.99
CA ALA A 116 -1.16 -1.50 14.48
C ALA A 116 -0.79 -2.85 15.11
N CYS A 117 0.49 -3.23 14.99
CA CYS A 117 1.01 -4.42 15.65
C CYS A 117 1.87 -4.01 16.85
N SER A 118 1.82 -4.79 17.94
CA SER A 118 2.65 -4.59 19.12
C SER A 118 4.14 -4.89 18.88
N THR A 119 4.45 -5.62 17.81
CA THR A 119 5.81 -5.99 17.41
C THR A 119 6.08 -5.52 15.99
N PRO A 120 7.29 -5.02 15.69
CA PRO A 120 7.71 -4.68 14.34
C PRO A 120 7.50 -5.83 13.35
N LEU A 121 6.94 -5.53 12.20
CA LEU A 121 6.78 -6.50 11.11
C LEU A 121 7.02 -5.84 9.74
N TYR A 122 7.29 -6.67 8.73
CA TYR A 122 7.16 -6.28 7.33
C TYR A 122 6.19 -7.20 6.62
N LEU A 123 5.56 -6.67 5.56
CA LEU A 123 4.68 -7.43 4.67
C LEU A 123 5.49 -7.97 3.50
N ALA A 124 5.39 -9.26 3.24
CA ALA A 124 5.91 -9.89 2.03
C ALA A 124 4.75 -10.32 1.14
N ILE A 125 4.68 -9.78 -0.08
CA ILE A 125 3.61 -10.03 -1.03
C ILE A 125 4.16 -10.90 -2.16
N HIS A 126 3.68 -12.13 -2.25
CA HIS A 126 4.08 -13.13 -3.23
C HIS A 126 2.87 -13.48 -4.09
N GLY A 127 2.59 -12.65 -5.10
CA GLY A 127 1.37 -12.75 -5.91
C GLY A 127 0.11 -12.62 -5.04
N ASP A 128 -0.64 -13.71 -4.93
CA ASP A 128 -1.89 -13.81 -4.16
C ASP A 128 -1.69 -14.07 -2.66
N ARG A 129 -0.46 -14.36 -2.21
CA ARG A 129 -0.15 -14.67 -0.81
C ARG A 129 0.58 -13.54 -0.11
N ILE A 130 0.02 -13.11 1.02
CA ILE A 130 0.58 -12.06 1.87
C ILE A 130 1.06 -12.68 3.19
N TYR A 131 2.30 -12.39 3.57
CA TYR A 131 2.91 -12.86 4.81
C TYR A 131 3.25 -11.69 5.74
N PHE A 132 2.93 -11.85 7.02
CA PHE A 132 3.31 -10.93 8.10
C PHE A 132 4.58 -11.47 8.76
N ARG A 133 5.74 -10.89 8.42
CA ARG A 133 7.05 -11.37 8.87
C ARG A 133 7.52 -10.57 10.06
N ASP A 134 8.07 -11.24 11.08
CA ASP A 134 8.72 -10.57 12.19
C ASP A 134 9.88 -9.70 11.67
N ALA A 135 9.91 -8.44 12.10
CA ALA A 135 10.94 -7.48 11.77
C ALA A 135 11.65 -6.96 13.02
N SER A 136 11.54 -7.66 14.16
CA SER A 136 12.10 -7.22 15.43
C SER A 136 13.61 -7.05 15.34
N ALA A 137 14.29 -7.93 14.61
CA ALA A 137 15.73 -7.83 14.35
C ALA A 137 16.12 -6.68 13.40
N LEU A 138 15.18 -6.16 12.60
CA LEU A 138 15.41 -5.06 11.67
C LEU A 138 15.06 -3.69 12.30
N TRP A 139 14.26 -3.70 13.35
CA TRP A 139 13.75 -2.48 13.97
C TRP A 139 14.87 -1.67 14.61
N GLY A 140 14.86 -0.35 14.36
CA GLY A 140 15.92 0.55 14.83
C GLY A 140 17.20 0.56 13.98
N MET A 141 17.32 -0.28 12.95
CA MET A 141 18.42 -0.15 11.99
C MET A 141 18.28 1.13 11.15
N THR A 142 19.30 1.97 11.14
CA THR A 142 19.26 3.29 10.47
C THR A 142 19.61 3.24 8.98
N ASN A 143 20.30 2.18 8.53
CA ASN A 143 20.69 2.05 7.12
C ASN A 143 19.62 1.29 6.32
N SER A 144 18.82 2.03 5.57
CA SER A 144 17.75 1.50 4.71
C SER A 144 18.24 0.53 3.62
N PHE A 145 19.45 0.72 3.09
CA PHE A 145 20.03 -0.21 2.10
C PHE A 145 20.35 -1.56 2.73
N THR A 146 20.87 -1.58 3.96
CA THR A 146 21.13 -2.82 4.70
C THR A 146 19.83 -3.56 4.99
N VAL A 147 18.81 -2.86 5.51
CA VAL A 147 17.48 -3.45 5.78
C VAL A 147 16.89 -4.03 4.49
N GLY A 148 16.93 -3.26 3.39
CA GLY A 148 16.44 -3.72 2.10
C GLY A 148 17.17 -4.96 1.57
N ARG A 149 18.49 -5.05 1.74
CA ARG A 149 19.26 -6.25 1.35
C ARG A 149 18.92 -7.47 2.18
N ILE A 150 18.75 -7.32 3.50
CA ILE A 150 18.36 -8.43 4.37
C ILE A 150 16.97 -8.96 3.98
N ILE A 151 16.00 -8.06 3.77
CA ILE A 151 14.66 -8.46 3.31
C ILE A 151 14.74 -9.19 1.97
N GLN A 152 15.53 -8.67 1.02
CA GLN A 152 15.70 -9.31 -0.29
C GLN A 152 16.36 -10.69 -0.22
N GLN A 153 17.25 -10.94 0.74
CA GLN A 153 17.90 -12.24 0.93
C GLN A 153 16.97 -13.27 1.60
N ASN A 154 16.05 -12.80 2.45
CA ASN A 154 15.15 -13.65 3.20
C ASN A 154 13.88 -14.02 2.42
N GLU A 155 13.50 -13.20 1.44
CA GLU A 155 12.34 -13.46 0.58
C GLU A 155 12.80 -14.01 -0.77
N PRO A 156 12.08 -15.01 -1.33
CA PRO A 156 12.44 -15.57 -2.63
C PRO A 156 12.43 -14.49 -3.71
N ALA A 157 13.37 -14.58 -4.65
CA ALA A 157 13.34 -13.80 -5.87
C ALA A 157 12.18 -14.31 -6.73
N THR A 158 11.02 -13.65 -6.61
CA THR A 158 9.89 -13.81 -7.53
C THR A 158 10.13 -13.04 -8.82
#